data_AF-A0A2V2AX21-F1
#
_entry.id   AF-A0A2V2AX21-F1
#
_cell.length_a   1.000
_cell.length_b   1.000
_cell.length_c   1.000
_cell.angle_alpha   90.00
_cell.angle_beta   90.00
_cell.angle_gamma   90.00
#
_symmetry.space_group_name_H-M   'P 1'
#
loop_
_entity.id
_entity.type
_entity.pdbx_description
1 polymer ?
#
loop_
_entity_poly.entity_id
_entity_poly.type
_entity_poly.pdbx_seq_one_letter_code
_entity_poly.pdbx_strand_id
1 'polypeptide(L)' 'MFDLLRPETVMCPFCKATATDGVVRTLRTGAGSLSVTWHALNCPHYAADRILAEKEG' A
#
# COMPACT_ATOMS: atom_id res chain seq x y z
N MET A 1 18.03 16.60 8.64
CA MET A 1 17.49 15.44 9.36
C MET A 1 16.28 14.99 8.56
N PHE A 2 16.38 13.87 7.82
CA PHE A 2 15.19 13.27 7.23
C PHE A 2 14.43 12.68 8.42
N ASP A 3 13.39 13.36 8.88
CA ASP A 3 12.35 12.66 9.64
C ASP A 3 11.94 11.51 8.73
N LEU A 4 12.30 10.29 9.14
CA LEU A 4 11.81 9.08 8.50
C LEU A 4 10.31 9.16 8.64
N LEU A 5 9.63 9.64 7.59
CA LEU A 5 8.18 9.67 7.47
C LEU A 5 7.71 8.26 7.82
N ARG A 6 7.26 8.08 9.07
CA ARG A 6 6.73 6.79 9.50
C ARG A 6 5.56 6.53 8.58
N PRO A 7 5.61 5.47 7.77
CA PRO A 7 4.57 5.27 6.79
C PRO A 7 3.24 5.08 7.49
N GLU A 8 2.20 5.77 7.02
CA GLU A 8 0.85 5.54 7.49
C GLU A 8 0.39 4.16 7.00
N THR A 9 -0.01 3.30 7.93
CA THR A 9 -0.55 1.98 7.55
C THR A 9 -2.03 2.13 7.25
N VAL A 10 -2.40 1.87 6.00
CA VAL A 10 -3.78 1.88 5.52
C VAL A 10 -4.23 0.43 5.32
N MET A 11 -5.45 0.12 5.76
CA MET A 11 -6.03 -1.20 5.57
C MET A 11 -6.85 -1.22 4.28
N CYS A 12 -6.62 -2.21 3.42
CA CYS A 12 -7.47 -2.43 2.26
C CYS A 12 -8.89 -2.82 2.74
N PRO A 13 -9.96 -2.08 2.40
CA PRO A 13 -11.29 -2.36 2.92
C PRO A 13 -11.90 -3.67 2.38
N PHE A 14 -11.35 -4.18 1.27
CA PHE A 14 -11.83 -5.40 0.61
C PHE A 14 -11.26 -6.66 1.24
N CYS A 15 -9.93 -6.81 1.22
CA CYS A 15 -9.29 -8.02 1.76
C CYS A 15 -8.98 -7.92 3.26
N LYS A 16 -9.01 -6.71 3.83
CA LYS A 16 -8.74 -6.42 5.25
C LYS A 16 -7.42 -6.96 5.78
N ALA A 17 -6.49 -7.29 4.87
CA ALA A 17 -5.17 -7.74 5.24
C ALA A 17 -4.43 -6.61 5.97
N THR A 18 -3.72 -7.01 7.00
CA THR A 18 -2.92 -6.20 7.91
C THR A 18 -1.44 -6.49 7.69
N ALA A 19 -0.58 -5.82 8.46
CA ALA A 19 0.85 -6.12 8.46
C ALA A 19 1.19 -7.55 8.95
N THR A 20 0.26 -8.22 9.65
CA THR A 20 0.50 -9.55 10.24
C THR A 20 0.19 -10.68 9.26
N ASP A 21 -0.83 -10.51 8.41
CA ASP A 21 -1.39 -11.56 7.54
C ASP A 21 -1.35 -11.21 6.04
N GLY A 22 -0.96 -9.98 5.69
CA GLY A 22 -0.74 -9.56 4.31
C GLY A 22 0.47 -10.26 3.68
N VAL A 23 0.29 -10.75 2.45
CA VAL A 23 1.35 -11.43 1.69
C VAL A 23 2.09 -10.46 0.77
N VAL A 24 1.43 -9.38 0.36
CA VAL A 24 1.99 -8.33 -0.50
C VAL A 24 1.59 -6.95 0.03
N ARG A 25 2.31 -5.90 -0.38
CA ARG A 25 2.02 -4.52 0.01
C ARG A 25 2.23 -3.54 -1.14
N THR A 26 1.47 -2.45 -1.13
CA THR A 26 1.65 -1.29 -2.02
C THR A 26 2.16 -0.11 -1.22
N LEU A 27 2.97 0.73 -1.85
CA LEU A 27 3.54 1.95 -1.28
C LEU A 27 3.05 3.12 -2.12
N ARG A 28 2.46 4.14 -1.49
CA ARG A 28 2.01 5.35 -2.17
C ARG A 28 2.62 6.57 -1.53
N THR A 29 3.24 7.42 -2.34
CA THR A 29 3.75 8.74 -1.92
C THR A 29 2.77 9.82 -2.32
N GLY A 30 2.44 10.74 -1.43
CA GLY A 30 1.59 11.89 -1.75
C GLY A 30 1.74 13.02 -0.74
N ALA A 31 1.77 14.28 -1.19
CA ALA A 31 1.81 15.49 -0.35
C ALA A 31 2.75 15.41 0.89
N GLY A 32 3.95 14.84 0.74
CA GLY A 32 4.91 14.69 1.84
C GLY A 32 4.59 13.56 2.82
N SER A 33 3.69 12.64 2.47
CA SER A 33 3.37 11.43 3.22
C SER A 33 3.72 10.18 2.41
N LEU A 34 3.99 9.10 3.13
CA LEU A 34 4.17 7.76 2.60
C LEU A 34 3.12 6.87 3.27
N SER A 35 2.33 6.15 2.48
CA SER A 35 1.37 5.17 3.00
C SER A 35 1.70 3.76 2.51
N VAL A 36 1.36 2.78 3.34
CA VAL A 36 1.51 1.35 3.08
C VAL A 36 0.15 0.70 3.17
N THR A 37 -0.22 -0.06 2.14
CA THR A 37 -1.43 -0.91 2.18
C THR A 37 -1.03 -2.37 2.04
N TRP A 38 -1.49 -3.23 2.95
CA TRP A 38 -1.26 -4.68 2.89
C TRP A 38 -2.42 -5.39 2.19
N HIS A 39 -2.10 -6.46 1.46
CA HIS A 39 -3.07 -7.23 0.71
C HIS A 39 -2.84 -8.75 0.80
N ALA A 40 -3.93 -9.50 0.68
CA ALA A 40 -3.86 -10.91 0.30
C ALA A 40 -3.41 -11.04 -1.17
N LEU A 41 -2.73 -12.15 -1.51
CA LEU A 41 -2.10 -12.35 -2.82
C LEU A 41 -3.06 -12.15 -4.02
N ASN A 42 -4.32 -12.59 -3.86
CA ASN A 42 -5.34 -12.55 -4.92
C ASN A 42 -6.33 -11.39 -4.76
N CYS A 43 -5.99 -10.33 -4.00
CA CYS A 43 -6.87 -9.19 -3.81
C CYS A 43 -7.01 -8.37 -5.12
N PRO A 44 -8.21 -8.13 -5.66
CA PRO A 44 -8.39 -7.34 -6.88
C PRO A 44 -7.90 -5.90 -6.73
N HIS A 45 -7.97 -5.31 -5.53
CA HIS A 45 -7.39 -3.98 -5.29
C HIS A 45 -5.86 -3.96 -5.36
N TYR A 46 -5.17 -5.06 -5.04
CA TYR A 46 -3.71 -5.11 -5.23
C TYR A 46 -3.37 -5.09 -6.72
N ALA A 47 -4.12 -5.82 -7.54
CA ALA A 47 -3.95 -5.79 -8.99
C ALA A 47 -4.23 -4.38 -9.56
N ALA A 48 -5.28 -3.70 -9.06
CA ALA A 48 -5.59 -2.33 -9.44
C ALA A 48 -4.47 -1.35 -9.05
N ASP A 49 -4.01 -1.40 -7.79
CA ASP A 49 -2.92 -0.54 -7.30
C ASP A 49 -1.64 -0.72 -8.13
N ARG A 50 -1.32 -1.95 -8.53
CA ARG A 50 -0.18 -2.23 -9.42
C ARG A 50 -0.31 -1.58 -10.79
N ILE A 51 -1.48 -1.69 -11.42
CA ILE A 51 -1.73 -1.07 -12.74
C ILE A 51 -1.61 0.45 -12.66
N LEU A 52 -2.05 1.05 -11.55
CA LEU A 52 -1.93 2.48 -11.33
C LEU A 52 -0.47 2.90 -11.11
N ALA A 53 0.27 2.16 -10.29
CA ALA A 53 1.69 2.42 -10.05
C ALA A 53 2.54 2.32 -11.33
N GLU A 54 2.26 1.34 -12.20
CA GLU A 54 2.94 1.18 -13.50
C GLU A 54 2.67 2.35 -14.46
N LYS A 55 1.59 3.11 -14.28
CA LYS A 55 1.29 4.30 -15.10
C LYS A 55 1.91 5.59 -14.58
N GLU A 56 2.34 5.62 -13.33
CA GLU A 56 2.86 6.81 -12.65
C GLU A 56 4.40 6.90 -12.67
N GLY A 57 5.10 5.83 -13.07
CA GLY A 57 6.57 5.76 -13.19
C GLY A 57 7.08 5.88 -14.62
#